data_AF-A0A2M7U0A9-F1
#
_entry.id   AF-A0A2M7U0A9-F1
#
_cell.length_a   1.000
_cell.length_b   1.000
_cell.length_c   1.000
_cell.angle_alpha   90.00
_cell.angle_beta   90.00
_cell.angle_gamma   90.00
#
_symmetry.space_group_name_H-M   'P 1'
#
loop_
_entity.id
_entity.type
_entity.pdbx_description
1 polymer ?
#
loop_
_entity_poly.entity_id
_entity_poly.type
_entity_poly.pdbx_seq_one_letter_code
_entity_poly.pdbx_strand_id
1 'polypeptide(L)'
;LFIKKSKSDGPIWLDAAEQTYKRILSANPEDHEAHARLATIYILTDRPQLAVLRAKMAFEIEPTGTYAALVRQAEAVAARGKTP
;
A
#
# COMPACT_ATOMS: atom_id res chain seq x y z
N LEU A 1 -8.52 5.84 30.84
CA LEU A 1 -8.93 5.62 29.43
C LEU A 1 -7.67 5.46 28.59
N PHE A 2 -7.29 4.22 28.30
CA PHE A 2 -6.13 3.94 27.45
C PHE A 2 -6.48 4.26 26.00
N ILE A 3 -6.19 5.48 25.54
CA ILE A 3 -6.13 5.76 24.11
C ILE A 3 -4.91 5.00 23.61
N LYS A 4 -5.15 3.83 23.03
CA LYS A 4 -4.14 3.04 22.33
C LYS A 4 -3.65 3.91 21.18
N LYS A 5 -2.49 4.58 21.39
CA LYS A 5 -1.77 5.41 20.42
C LYS A 5 -1.88 4.75 19.04
N SER A 6 -2.58 5.39 18.10
CA SER A 6 -2.84 4.80 16.78
C SER A 6 -1.50 4.48 16.12
N LYS A 7 -1.35 3.23 15.68
CA LYS A 7 -0.11 2.71 15.09
C LYS A 7 0.02 3.20 13.66
N SER A 8 0.33 4.47 13.47
CA SER A 8 1.04 5.07 12.32
C SER A 8 0.67 6.56 12.28
N ASP A 9 1.67 7.45 12.17
CA ASP A 9 1.52 8.91 12.15
C ASP A 9 0.93 9.43 10.83
N GLY A 10 0.01 8.67 10.22
CA GLY A 10 -0.70 9.02 8.99
C GLY A 10 -2.01 9.75 9.29
N PRO A 11 -2.48 10.62 8.39
CA PRO A 11 -3.79 11.23 8.54
C PRO A 11 -4.93 10.20 8.64
N ILE A 12 -5.96 10.49 9.45
CA ILE A 12 -7.12 9.62 9.69
C ILE A 12 -7.80 9.14 8.40
N TRP A 13 -7.75 9.93 7.32
CA TRP A 13 -8.33 9.54 6.03
C TRP A 13 -7.60 8.37 5.35
N LEU A 14 -6.31 8.14 5.65
CA LEU A 14 -5.56 7.02 5.11
C LEU A 14 -6.01 5.68 5.70
N ASP A 15 -6.37 5.64 6.98
CA ASP A 15 -6.91 4.43 7.62
C ASP A 15 -8.28 4.05 7.03
N ALA A 16 -9.16 5.06 6.84
CA ALA A 16 -10.45 4.85 6.20
C ALA A 16 -10.32 4.41 4.74
N ALA A 17 -9.38 4.99 4.00
CA ALA A 17 -9.08 4.61 2.63
C ALA A 17 -8.55 3.16 2.57
N GLU A 18 -7.62 2.78 3.45
CA GLU A 18 -7.10 1.41 3.53
C GLU A 18 -8.24 0.41 3.78
N GLN A 19 -9.12 0.70 4.73
CA GLN A 19 -10.25 -0.16 5.03
C GLN A 19 -11.18 -0.33 3.82
N THR A 20 -11.38 0.75 3.05
CA THR A 20 -12.22 0.76 1.85
C THR A 20 -11.63 -0.13 0.76
N TYR A 21 -10.35 0.03 0.42
CA TYR A 21 -9.71 -0.81 -0.59
C TYR A 21 -9.59 -2.27 -0.16
N LYS A 22 -9.40 -2.55 1.14
CA LYS A 22 -9.47 -3.92 1.66
C LYS A 22 -10.85 -4.57 1.46
N ARG A 23 -11.94 -3.80 1.59
CA ARG A 23 -13.30 -4.31 1.30
C ARG A 23 -13.49 -4.57 -0.19
N ILE A 24 -13.00 -3.68 -1.05
CA ILE A 24 -13.00 -3.90 -2.51
C ILE A 24 -12.29 -5.22 -2.83
N LEU A 25 -11.08 -5.42 -2.29
CA LEU A 25 -10.34 -6.66 -2.50
C LEU A 25 -10.98 -7.91 -1.89
N SER A 26 -11.85 -7.75 -0.90
CA SER A 26 -12.62 -8.87 -0.34
C SER A 26 -13.76 -9.30 -1.28
N ALA A 27 -14.30 -8.37 -2.07
CA ALA A 27 -15.32 -8.64 -3.08
C ALA A 27 -14.72 -9.01 -4.45
N ASN A 28 -13.62 -8.36 -4.83
CA ASN A 28 -12.87 -8.59 -6.05
C ASN A 28 -11.36 -8.65 -5.75
N PRO A 29 -10.81 -9.84 -5.49
CA PRO A 29 -9.39 -10.01 -5.20
C PRO A 29 -8.44 -9.59 -6.33
N GLU A 30 -8.93 -9.53 -7.57
CA GLU A 30 -8.18 -9.18 -8.78
C GLU A 30 -8.36 -7.71 -9.18
N ASP A 31 -8.89 -6.86 -8.28
CA ASP A 31 -8.97 -5.42 -8.52
C ASP A 31 -7.57 -4.78 -8.46
N HIS A 32 -6.93 -4.66 -9.62
CA HIS A 32 -5.58 -4.10 -9.77
C HIS A 32 -5.50 -2.66 -9.24
N GLU A 33 -6.55 -1.85 -9.41
CA GLU A 33 -6.58 -0.48 -8.92
C GLU A 33 -6.58 -0.45 -7.39
N ALA A 34 -7.39 -1.30 -6.73
CA ALA A 34 -7.41 -1.40 -5.27
C ALA A 34 -6.07 -1.85 -4.69
N HIS A 35 -5.36 -2.78 -5.35
CA HIS A 35 -3.98 -3.13 -4.98
C HIS A 35 -3.05 -1.92 -5.14
N ALA A 36 -3.11 -1.18 -6.25
CA ALA A 36 -2.28 0.01 -6.46
C ALA A 36 -2.55 1.11 -5.40
N ARG A 37 -3.83 1.36 -5.08
CA ARG A 37 -4.25 2.33 -4.06
C ARG A 37 -3.72 1.95 -2.67
N LEU A 38 -3.79 0.67 -2.31
CA LEU A 38 -3.21 0.17 -1.06
C LEU A 38 -1.69 0.29 -1.04
N ALA A 39 -1.01 0.04 -2.15
CA ALA A 39 0.43 0.23 -2.23
C ALA A 39 0.82 1.69 -1.93
N THR A 40 0.12 2.66 -2.53
CA THR A 40 0.33 4.09 -2.25
C THR A 40 0.06 4.43 -0.79
N ILE A 41 -1.03 3.95 -0.20
CA ILE A 41 -1.32 4.18 1.24
C ILE A 41 -0.21 3.62 2.11
N TYR A 42 0.29 2.42 1.80
CA TYR A 42 1.38 1.80 2.54
C TYR A 42 2.71 2.52 2.39
N ILE A 43 2.98 3.17 1.25
CA ILE A 43 4.13 4.09 1.11
C ILE A 43 3.96 5.29 2.04
N LEU A 44 2.77 5.92 2.05
CA LEU A 44 2.49 7.14 2.82
C LEU A 44 2.45 6.91 4.34
N THR A 45 2.23 5.68 4.78
CA THR A 45 2.10 5.30 6.20
C THR A 45 3.30 4.51 6.70
N ASP A 46 4.44 4.59 6.00
CA ASP A 46 5.70 3.94 6.35
C ASP A 46 5.58 2.42 6.59
N ARG A 47 4.80 1.74 5.73
CA ARG A 47 4.64 0.28 5.70
C ARG A 47 5.19 -0.30 4.39
N PRO A 48 6.47 -0.09 4.08
CA PRO A 48 6.97 -0.28 2.72
C PRO A 48 6.99 -1.74 2.26
N GLN A 49 7.04 -2.73 3.17
CA GLN A 49 6.97 -4.14 2.77
C GLN A 49 5.57 -4.50 2.24
N LEU A 50 4.52 -3.96 2.88
CA LEU A 50 3.15 -4.12 2.39
C LEU A 50 2.93 -3.37 1.07
N ALA A 51 3.59 -2.22 0.90
CA ALA A 51 3.56 -1.47 -0.34
C ALA A 51 4.11 -2.28 -1.52
N VAL A 52 5.28 -2.93 -1.34
CA VAL A 52 5.89 -3.76 -2.38
C VAL A 52 4.96 -4.90 -2.78
N LEU A 53 4.39 -5.60 -1.81
CA LEU A 53 3.47 -6.70 -2.07
C LEU A 53 2.28 -6.23 -2.93
N ARG A 54 1.63 -5.15 -2.53
CA ARG A 54 0.44 -4.64 -3.24
C ARG A 54 0.78 -4.06 -4.62
N ALA A 55 1.90 -3.37 -4.76
CA ALA A 55 2.34 -2.85 -6.05
C ALA A 55 2.62 -3.98 -7.04
N LYS A 56 3.22 -5.09 -6.57
CA LYS A 56 3.47 -6.27 -7.41
C LYS A 56 2.18 -6.95 -7.84
N MET A 57 1.21 -7.13 -6.94
CA MET A 57 -0.11 -7.66 -7.30
C MET A 57 -0.80 -6.81 -8.38
N ALA A 58 -0.78 -5.47 -8.25
CA ALA A 58 -1.35 -4.59 -9.27
C ALA A 58 -0.68 -4.78 -10.64
N PHE A 59 0.65 -4.87 -10.67
CA PHE A 59 1.41 -5.08 -11.90
C PHE A 59 1.23 -6.49 -12.51
N GLU A 60 1.11 -7.52 -11.66
CA GLU A 60 0.88 -8.91 -12.12
C GLU A 60 -0.49 -9.06 -12.79
N ILE A 61 -1.52 -8.40 -12.24
CA ILE A 61 -2.87 -8.40 -12.83
C ILE A 61 -2.92 -7.54 -14.09
N GLU A 62 -2.36 -6.32 -14.04
CA GLU A 62 -2.33 -5.40 -15.19
C GLU A 62 -0.92 -4.82 -15.39
N PRO A 63 -0.13 -5.35 -16.35
CA PRO A 63 1.25 -4.92 -16.56
C PRO A 63 1.37 -3.55 -17.26
N THR A 64 1.12 -2.46 -16.53
CA THR A 64 1.24 -1.08 -17.05
C THR A 64 2.56 -0.42 -16.67
N GLY A 65 2.98 0.59 -17.44
CA GLY A 65 4.14 1.42 -17.09
C GLY A 65 3.98 2.16 -15.76
N THR A 66 2.75 2.55 -15.43
CA THR A 66 2.39 3.17 -14.14
C THR A 66 2.63 2.21 -12.98
N TYR A 67 2.17 0.96 -13.08
CA TYR A 67 2.35 -0.01 -12.00
C TYR A 67 3.79 -0.51 -11.90
N ALA A 68 4.51 -0.62 -13.02
CA ALA A 68 5.95 -0.88 -13.00
C ALA A 68 6.73 0.24 -12.27
N ALA A 69 6.34 1.51 -12.45
CA ALA A 69 6.92 2.62 -11.70
C ALA A 69 6.57 2.55 -10.20
N LEU A 70 5.33 2.18 -9.86
CA LEU A 70 4.88 2.00 -8.49
C LEU A 70 5.62 0.87 -7.76
N VAL A 71 5.89 -0.26 -8.42
CA VAL A 71 6.71 -1.35 -7.86
C VAL A 71 8.11 -0.83 -7.52
N ARG A 72 8.78 -0.15 -8.46
CA ARG A 72 10.13 0.41 -8.23
C ARG A 72 10.13 1.43 -7.09
N GLN A 73 9.11 2.28 -7.02
CA GLN A 73 8.97 3.23 -5.92
C GLN A 73 8.84 2.50 -4.58
N ALA A 74 7.94 1.53 -4.47
CA ALA A 74 7.73 0.76 -3.25
C ALA A 74 9.02 0.02 -2.80
N GLU A 75 9.75 -0.58 -3.74
CA GLU A 75 11.03 -1.25 -3.47
C GLU A 75 12.10 -0.26 -3.00
N ALA A 76 12.19 0.92 -3.62
CA ALA A 76 13.12 1.96 -3.22
C ALA A 76 12.83 2.45 -1.78
N VAL A 77 11.57 2.65 -1.40
CA VAL A 77 11.20 3.01 -0.02
C VAL A 77 11.54 1.86 0.95
N ALA A 78 11.25 0.61 0.57
CA ALA A 78 11.56 -0.56 1.39
C ALA A 78 13.06 -0.78 1.62
N ALA A 79 13.91 -0.39 0.67
CA ALA A 79 15.35 -0.46 0.79
C ALA A 79 15.92 0.64 1.71
N ARG A 80 15.35 1.85 1.67
CA ARG A 80 15.78 2.98 2.51
C ARG A 80 15.56 2.74 4.01
N GLY A 81 14.51 2.02 4.39
CA GLY A 81 14.25 1.65 5.79
C GLY A 81 15.14 0.53 6.35
N LYS A 82 16.05 -0.05 5.55
CA LYS A 82 16.94 -1.16 5.94
C LYS A 82 18.39 -0.75 6.17
N THR A 83 18.73 0.54 6.08
CA THR A 83 20.09 1.00 6.38
C THR A 83 20.35 0.90 7.89
N PRO A 84 21.40 0.18 8.32
CA PRO A 84 21.74 -0.01 9.73
C PRO A 84 22.17 1.30 10.41
#